data_AF-A0A951JT30-F1
#
_entry.id   AF-A0A951JT30-F1
#
_cell.length_a   1.000
_cell.length_b   1.000
_cell.length_c   1.000
_cell.angle_alpha   90.00
_cell.angle_beta   90.00
_cell.angle_gamma   90.00
#
_symmetry.space_group_name_H-M   'P 1'
#
loop_
_entity.id
_entity.type
_entity.pdbx_description
1 polymer ?
#
loop_
_entity_poly.entity_id
_entity_poly.type
_entity_poly.pdbx_seq_one_letter_code
_entity_poly.pdbx_strand_id
1 'polypeptide(L)'
;MLLLHGWPGSVWEFRDLIPRLTDPGRFGGDPADAFTVVAPSLPGFTLSFTPGQPRPGIVEMAELFAPLMVAVLDYRQFAAQGGDRGGYVVGRLRTRPCGQGGRRPPELPAGSVGPAVPRSSPTKFAPTRTRPSLADRKDWLQPGPGDAPAPLVG
;
A
#
# COMPACT_ATOMS: atom_id res chain seq x y z
N MET A 1 0.31 0.79 7.45
CA MET A 1 0.96 -0.50 7.18
C MET A 1 0.44 -1.04 5.85
N LEU A 2 1.36 -1.46 4.97
CA LEU A 2 1.04 -2.12 3.71
C LEU A 2 1.01 -3.64 3.92
N LEU A 3 -0.10 -4.30 3.59
CA LEU A 3 -0.25 -5.75 3.64
C LEU A 3 -0.37 -6.31 2.22
N LEU A 4 0.57 -7.18 1.82
CA LEU A 4 0.60 -7.80 0.50
C LEU A 4 0.38 -9.31 0.60
N HIS A 5 -0.67 -9.80 -0.06
CA HIS A 5 -0.99 -11.22 -0.10
C HIS A 5 -0.03 -12.01 -1.00
N GLY A 6 -0.10 -13.34 -0.94
CA GLY A 6 0.66 -14.27 -1.77
C GLY A 6 -0.17 -14.91 -2.89
N TRP A 7 0.42 -15.91 -3.56
CA TRP A 7 -0.27 -16.88 -4.41
C TRP A 7 -0.23 -18.27 -3.75
N PRO A 8 -1.32 -19.06 -3.77
CA PRO A 8 -2.62 -18.86 -4.43
C PRO A 8 -3.64 -18.03 -3.61
N GLY A 9 -3.14 -17.01 -2.92
CA GLY A 9 -3.88 -16.17 -2.00
C GLY A 9 -4.59 -14.93 -2.59
N SER A 10 -5.21 -14.15 -1.70
CA SER A 10 -5.86 -12.87 -2.02
C SER A 10 -5.98 -11.95 -0.80
N VAL A 11 -6.40 -10.71 -1.01
CA VAL A 11 -6.71 -9.75 0.08
C VAL A 11 -7.73 -10.27 1.10
N TRP A 12 -8.53 -11.28 0.73
CA TRP A 12 -9.52 -11.90 1.61
C TRP A 12 -8.88 -12.57 2.84
N GLU A 13 -7.62 -13.00 2.75
CA GLU A 13 -6.87 -13.56 3.88
C GLU A 13 -6.78 -12.59 5.05
N PHE A 14 -6.87 -11.29 4.78
CA PHE A 14 -6.72 -10.25 5.79
C PHE A 14 -8.04 -9.84 6.44
N ARG A 15 -9.19 -10.42 6.05
CA ARG A 15 -10.52 -9.99 6.51
C ARG A 15 -10.67 -9.96 8.03
N ASP A 16 -10.10 -10.95 8.72
CA ASP A 16 -10.20 -11.10 10.18
C ASP A 16 -9.03 -10.41 10.90
N LEU A 17 -7.95 -10.12 10.16
CA LEU A 17 -6.74 -9.47 10.67
C LEU A 17 -6.87 -7.94 10.65
N ILE A 18 -7.44 -7.36 9.60
CA ILE A 18 -7.58 -5.91 9.43
C ILE A 18 -8.30 -5.28 10.64
N PRO A 19 -9.47 -5.76 11.10
CA PRO A 19 -10.15 -5.16 12.25
C PRO A 19 -9.29 -5.15 13.52
N ARG A 20 -8.53 -6.22 13.76
CA ARG A 20 -7.64 -6.35 14.92
C ARG A 20 -6.46 -5.39 14.87
N LEU A 21 -5.98 -5.06 13.67
CA LEU A 21 -4.90 -4.10 13.47
C LEU A 21 -5.38 -2.66 13.53
N THR A 22 -6.59 -2.38 13.02
CA THR A 22 -7.12 -1.01 12.95
C THR A 22 -7.78 -0.57 14.25
N ASP A 23 -8.31 -1.51 15.03
CA ASP A 23 -9.03 -1.26 16.28
C ASP A 23 -8.70 -2.37 17.32
N PRO A 24 -7.43 -2.46 17.77
CA PRO A 24 -7.01 -3.50 18.71
C PRO A 24 -7.75 -3.46 20.04
N GLY A 25 -8.22 -2.27 20.46
CA GLY A 25 -8.99 -2.08 21.70
C GLY A 25 -10.26 -2.94 21.76
N ARG A 26 -10.97 -3.08 20.63
CA ARG A 26 -12.14 -3.96 20.51
C ARG A 26 -11.84 -5.45 20.72
N PHE A 27 -10.57 -5.84 20.60
CA PHE A 27 -10.13 -7.24 20.72
C PHE A 27 -9.24 -7.45 21.96
N GLY A 28 -9.24 -6.51 22.91
CA GLY A 28 -8.49 -6.60 24.17
C GLY A 28 -7.01 -6.21 24.06
N GLY A 29 -6.58 -5.61 22.94
CA GLY A 29 -5.25 -5.03 22.79
C GLY A 29 -5.16 -3.56 23.23
N ASP A 30 -3.95 -2.99 23.23
CA ASP A 30 -3.74 -1.57 23.48
C ASP A 30 -4.20 -0.74 22.27
N PRO A 31 -5.15 0.20 22.40
CA PRO A 31 -5.55 1.11 21.32
C PRO A 31 -4.38 1.89 20.70
N ALA A 32 -3.30 2.13 21.44
CA ALA A 32 -2.12 2.82 20.90
C ALA A 32 -1.31 1.95 19.91
N ASP A 33 -1.60 0.65 19.79
CA ASP A 33 -1.01 -0.24 18.78
C ASP A 33 -1.81 -0.28 17.46
N ALA A 34 -2.80 0.61 17.29
CA ALA A 34 -3.60 0.68 16.08
C ALA A 34 -2.77 1.11 14.85
N PHE A 35 -3.04 0.48 13.71
CA PHE A 35 -2.46 0.81 12.41
C PHE A 35 -3.54 1.24 11.42
N THR A 36 -3.25 2.26 10.60
CA THR A 36 -3.96 2.40 9.32
C THR A 36 -3.45 1.35 8.35
N VAL A 37 -4.35 0.50 7.83
CA VAL A 37 -3.99 -0.63 6.96
C VAL A 37 -4.35 -0.33 5.50
N VAL A 38 -3.42 -0.64 4.60
CA VAL A 38 -3.62 -0.64 3.15
C VAL A 38 -3.36 -2.06 2.66
N ALA A 39 -4.37 -2.72 2.10
CA ALA A 39 -4.29 -4.12 1.68
C ALA A 39 -4.77 -4.26 0.22
N PRO A 40 -3.93 -3.90 -0.77
CA PRO A 40 -4.31 -3.95 -2.18
C PRO A 40 -4.22 -5.39 -2.73
N SER A 41 -5.05 -5.69 -3.73
CA SER A 41 -4.84 -6.86 -4.57
C SER A 41 -3.58 -6.66 -5.41
N LEU A 42 -2.69 -7.65 -5.43
CA LEU A 42 -1.48 -7.61 -6.23
C LEU A 42 -1.84 -7.36 -7.72
N PRO A 43 -1.10 -6.50 -8.44
CA PRO A 43 -1.33 -6.27 -9.86
C PRO A 43 -1.31 -7.60 -10.65
N GLY A 44 -2.40 -7.92 -11.35
CA GLY A 44 -2.57 -9.23 -12.00
C GLY A 44 -3.33 -10.28 -11.20
N PHE A 45 -3.84 -9.95 -10.02
CA PHE A 45 -4.53 -10.88 -9.13
C PHE A 45 -5.88 -10.34 -8.67
N THR A 46 -6.90 -11.21 -8.63
CA THR A 46 -8.22 -10.93 -8.05
C THR A 46 -8.85 -9.63 -8.57
N LEU A 47 -9.02 -8.62 -7.72
CA LEU A 47 -9.64 -7.33 -8.06
C LEU A 47 -8.75 -6.45 -8.95
N SER A 48 -7.44 -6.74 -9.03
CA SER A 48 -6.48 -6.01 -9.87
C SER A 48 -6.11 -6.78 -11.14
N PHE A 49 -6.99 -7.68 -11.59
CA PHE A 49 -6.82 -8.49 -12.81
C PHE A 49 -7.73 -8.03 -13.94
N THR A 50 -7.16 -7.98 -15.14
CA THR A 50 -7.84 -7.73 -16.42
C THR A 50 -7.39 -8.79 -17.44
N PRO A 51 -8.29 -9.38 -18.25
CA PRO A 51 -7.91 -10.33 -19.29
C PRO A 51 -6.87 -9.77 -20.26
N GLY A 52 -5.87 -10.58 -20.62
CA GLY A 52 -4.82 -10.20 -21.58
C GLY A 52 -3.76 -9.22 -21.06
N GLN A 53 -3.83 -8.79 -19.79
CA GLN A 53 -2.83 -7.87 -19.24
C GLN A 53 -1.46 -8.55 -19.00
N PRO A 54 -0.36 -7.80 -19.10
CA PRO A 54 0.95 -8.28 -18.65
C PRO A 54 0.91 -8.69 -17.18
N ARG A 55 1.64 -9.75 -16.81
CA ARG A 55 1.82 -10.13 -15.41
C ARG A 55 3.10 -9.48 -14.87
N PRO A 56 2.98 -8.48 -13.98
CA PRO A 56 4.16 -7.81 -13.48
C PRO A 56 5.00 -8.75 -12.62
N GLY A 57 6.32 -8.57 -12.70
CA GLY A 57 7.28 -9.22 -11.82
C GLY A 57 7.35 -8.58 -10.44
N ILE A 58 8.08 -9.21 -9.52
CA ILE A 58 8.27 -8.69 -8.14
C ILE A 58 8.85 -7.27 -8.13
N VAL A 59 9.83 -6.99 -8.99
CA VAL A 59 10.47 -5.67 -9.06
C VAL A 59 9.49 -4.60 -9.51
N GLU A 60 8.71 -4.88 -10.56
CA GLU A 60 7.70 -3.98 -11.09
C GLU A 60 6.60 -3.70 -10.06
N MET A 61 6.10 -4.74 -9.38
CA MET A 61 5.15 -4.56 -8.28
C MET A 61 5.70 -3.65 -7.18
N ALA A 62 6.98 -3.82 -6.80
CA ALA A 62 7.60 -2.94 -5.83
C ALA A 62 7.68 -1.49 -6.35
N GLU A 63 7.99 -1.27 -7.65
CA GLU A 63 8.02 0.07 -8.26
C GLU A 63 6.64 0.73 -8.30
N LEU A 64 5.56 -0.06 -8.25
CA LEU A 64 4.18 0.44 -8.16
C LEU A 64 3.78 0.77 -6.71
N PHE A 65 4.09 -0.10 -5.75
CA PHE A 65 3.63 0.09 -4.36
C PHE A 65 4.36 1.18 -3.59
N ALA A 66 5.64 1.45 -3.89
CA ALA A 66 6.37 2.54 -3.24
C ALA A 66 5.74 3.93 -3.50
N PRO A 67 5.51 4.35 -4.77
CA PRO A 67 4.84 5.63 -5.04
C PRO A 67 3.37 5.62 -4.62
N LEU A 68 2.67 4.49 -4.67
CA LEU A 68 1.31 4.40 -4.10
C LEU A 68 1.31 4.84 -2.63
N MET A 69 2.20 4.26 -1.82
CA MET A 69 2.24 4.60 -0.40
C MET A 69 2.71 6.03 -0.16
N VAL A 70 3.75 6.49 -0.85
CA VAL A 70 4.40 7.78 -0.55
C VAL A 70 3.78 8.97 -1.27
N ALA A 71 3.54 8.86 -2.57
CA ALA A 71 3.11 9.98 -3.41
C ALA A 71 1.58 10.10 -3.50
N VAL A 72 0.88 8.97 -3.55
CA VAL A 72 -0.59 8.94 -3.71
C VAL A 72 -1.29 8.98 -2.34
N LEU A 73 -0.84 8.15 -1.41
CA LEU A 73 -1.46 8.01 -0.08
C LEU A 73 -0.78 8.85 1.01
N ASP A 74 0.35 9.51 0.71
CA ASP A 74 1.08 10.40 1.62
C ASP A 74 1.57 9.71 2.93
N TYR A 75 1.88 8.41 2.86
CA TYR A 75 2.58 7.69 3.92
C TYR A 75 4.08 7.76 3.72
N ARG A 76 4.71 8.81 4.28
CA ARG A 76 6.17 9.02 4.24
C ARG A 76 6.96 7.92 4.95
N GLN A 77 6.35 7.29 5.95
CA GLN A 77 6.89 6.15 6.66
C GLN A 77 5.77 5.11 6.81
N PHE A 78 6.07 3.86 6.47
CA PHE A 78 5.14 2.76 6.63
C PHE A 78 5.88 1.46 6.89
N ALA A 79 5.32 0.61 7.74
CA ALA A 79 5.67 -0.80 7.78
C ALA A 79 5.03 -1.51 6.58
N ALA A 80 5.70 -2.54 6.07
CA ALA A 80 5.17 -3.42 5.04
C ALA A 80 5.34 -4.88 5.46
N GLN A 81 4.32 -5.69 5.23
CA GLN A 81 4.31 -7.11 5.56
C GLN A 81 3.65 -7.89 4.41
N GLY A 82 4.18 -9.08 4.15
CA GLY A 82 3.60 -10.01 3.20
C GLY A 82 4.32 -11.37 3.27
N GLY A 83 3.64 -12.39 2.77
CA GLY A 83 4.19 -13.73 2.54
C GLY A 83 4.27 -14.06 1.05
N ASP A 84 4.96 -15.15 0.68
CA ASP A 84 5.10 -15.61 -0.72
C ASP A 84 5.49 -14.43 -1.66
N ARG A 85 4.76 -14.16 -2.74
CA ARG A 85 4.97 -13.04 -3.66
C ARG A 85 4.95 -11.70 -2.94
N GLY A 86 3.99 -11.46 -2.05
CA GLY A 86 3.93 -10.25 -1.23
C GLY A 86 5.20 -10.07 -0.39
N GLY A 87 5.73 -11.16 0.16
CA GLY A 87 6.99 -11.16 0.92
C GLY A 87 8.21 -10.77 0.06
N TYR A 88 8.32 -11.32 -1.15
CA TYR A 88 9.39 -10.92 -2.08
C TYR A 88 9.29 -9.44 -2.48
N VAL A 89 8.08 -8.92 -2.70
CA VAL A 89 7.84 -7.50 -2.99
C VAL A 89 8.25 -6.63 -1.81
N VAL A 90 7.86 -6.99 -0.57
CA VAL A 90 8.29 -6.29 0.64
C VAL A 90 9.82 -6.29 0.79
N GLY A 91 10.47 -7.43 0.52
CA GLY A 91 11.93 -7.52 0.49
C GLY A 91 12.55 -6.53 -0.49
N ARG A 92 11.93 -6.35 -1.67
CA ARG A 92 12.39 -5.40 -2.69
C ARG A 92 12.13 -3.94 -2.32
N LEU A 93 11.03 -3.63 -1.64
CA LEU A 93 10.76 -2.29 -1.10
C LEU A 93 11.82 -1.89 -0.07
N ARG A 94 12.27 -2.84 0.77
CA ARG A 94 13.28 -2.58 1.81
C ARG A 94 14.68 -2.32 1.27
N THR A 95 15.01 -2.87 0.10
CA THR A 95 16.32 -2.69 -0.55
C THR A 95 16.38 -1.48 -1.46
N ARG A 96 15.30 -0.69 -1.58
CA ARG A 96 15.40 0.62 -2.24
C ARG A 96 16.09 1.60 -1.28
N PRO A 97 17.32 2.06 -1.57
CA PRO A 97 17.81 3.25 -0.92
C PRO A 97 16.84 4.39 -1.24
N CYS A 98 16.47 5.15 -0.23
CA CYS A 98 15.80 6.41 -0.43
C CYS A 98 16.65 7.25 -1.40
N GLY A 99 16.18 7.45 -2.64
CA GLY A 99 16.76 8.45 -3.54
C GLY A 99 17.28 8.02 -4.92
N GLN A 100 17.08 6.79 -5.43
CA GLN A 100 17.34 6.54 -6.87
C GLN A 100 16.36 5.60 -7.54
N GLY A 101 15.84 6.04 -8.70
CA GLY A 101 15.41 5.14 -9.77
C GLY A 101 13.95 5.17 -10.22
N GLY A 102 13.36 6.34 -10.41
CA GLY A 102 12.07 6.46 -11.14
C GLY A 102 11.90 7.89 -11.64
N ARG A 103 11.59 8.05 -12.93
CA ARG A 103 11.43 9.34 -13.62
C ARG A 103 10.70 10.36 -12.73
N ARG A 104 11.36 11.48 -12.43
CA ARG A 104 10.80 12.60 -11.64
C ARG A 104 9.56 13.15 -12.36
N PRO A 105 8.34 13.10 -11.79
CA PRO A 105 7.25 13.92 -12.30
C PRO A 105 7.60 15.40 -12.10
N PRO A 106 7.16 16.31 -13.00
CA PRO A 106 7.48 17.72 -12.91
C PRO A 106 6.85 18.34 -11.65
N GLU A 107 7.71 19.05 -10.91
CA GLU A 107 7.45 20.04 -9.85
C GLU A 107 6.63 19.63 -8.61
N LEU A 108 7.34 19.34 -7.52
CA LEU A 108 6.93 19.71 -6.16
C LEU A 108 8.14 20.30 -5.41
N PRO A 109 7.95 21.38 -4.62
CA PRO A 109 9.05 22.12 -4.00
C PRO A 109 9.78 21.28 -2.94
N ALA A 110 11.10 21.48 -2.88
CA ALA A 110 12.01 20.79 -1.99
C ALA A 110 11.72 21.15 -0.51
N GLY A 111 11.44 20.13 0.31
CA GLY A 111 11.23 20.32 1.75
C GLY A 111 11.45 19.04 2.53
N SER A 112 12.53 19.03 3.32
CA SER A 112 12.89 18.15 4.45
C SER A 112 12.97 16.62 4.22
N VAL A 113 14.23 16.18 4.15
CA VAL A 113 14.71 14.80 4.27
C VAL A 113 14.79 14.42 5.77
N GLY A 114 14.27 13.25 6.14
CA GLY A 114 14.51 12.64 7.47
C GLY A 114 15.64 11.60 7.43
N PRO A 115 16.36 11.35 8.53
CA PRO A 115 17.56 10.50 8.52
C PRO A 115 17.22 9.01 8.43
N ALA A 116 18.25 8.23 8.06
CA ALA A 116 18.23 6.78 8.05
C ALA A 116 17.86 6.20 9.43
N VAL A 117 16.93 5.24 9.45
CA VAL A 117 16.52 4.53 10.67
C VAL A 117 17.65 3.60 11.12
N PRO A 118 18.22 3.77 12.33
CA PRO A 118 19.22 2.85 12.86
C PRO A 118 18.57 1.53 13.29
N ARG A 119 19.31 0.43 13.14
CA ARG A 119 18.91 -0.92 13.60
C ARG A 119 18.87 -0.94 15.13
N SER A 120 17.71 -0.65 15.72
CA SER A 120 17.40 -0.96 17.10
C SER A 120 15.93 -1.39 17.19
N SER A 121 15.63 -2.22 18.20
CA SER A 121 14.35 -2.84 18.58
C SER A 121 13.10 -2.07 18.16
N PRO A 122 11.96 -2.75 17.86
CA PRO A 122 10.79 -2.13 17.25
C PRO A 122 10.26 -1.01 18.15
N THR A 123 10.78 0.19 17.92
CA THR A 123 10.34 1.40 18.58
C THR A 123 9.02 1.72 17.91
N LYS A 124 7.95 1.55 18.68
CA LYS A 124 6.58 1.88 18.29
C LYS A 124 6.58 3.19 17.52
N PHE A 125 6.20 3.14 16.24
CA PHE A 125 6.00 4.36 15.47
C PHE A 125 5.04 5.24 16.26
N ALA A 126 5.43 6.47 16.59
CA ALA A 126 4.56 7.38 17.31
C ALA A 126 3.22 7.47 16.56
N PRO A 127 2.07 7.36 17.25
CA PRO A 127 0.77 7.38 16.61
C PRO A 127 0.64 8.72 15.89
N THR A 128 0.77 8.70 14.57
CA THR A 128 0.42 9.85 13.75
C THR A 128 -1.07 10.03 13.91
N ARG A 129 -1.50 11.25 14.31
CA ARG A 129 -2.88 11.70 14.41
C ARG A 129 -3.79 10.91 13.47
N THR A 130 -4.76 10.18 14.04
CA THR A 130 -5.69 9.32 13.29
C THR A 130 -6.29 10.10 12.13
N ARG A 131 -5.82 9.81 10.91
CA ARG A 131 -6.40 10.38 9.69
C ARG A 131 -7.74 9.66 9.46
N PRO A 132 -8.75 10.35 8.87
CA PRO A 132 -9.98 9.68 8.46
C PRO A 132 -9.64 8.48 7.58
N SER A 133 -10.46 7.45 7.65
CA SER A 133 -10.20 6.20 6.94
C SER A 133 -10.20 6.44 5.43
N LEU A 134 -9.47 5.63 4.68
CA LEU A 134 -9.54 5.66 3.21
C LEU A 134 -10.97 5.41 2.69
N ALA A 135 -11.81 4.72 3.47
CA ALA A 135 -13.22 4.52 3.15
C ALA A 135 -14.06 5.82 3.22
N ASP A 136 -13.58 6.85 3.93
CA ASP A 136 -14.25 8.15 4.00
C ASP A 136 -13.99 9.01 2.76
N ARG A 137 -13.06 8.61 1.88
CA ARG A 137 -12.71 9.30 0.62
C ARG A 137 -13.52 8.79 -0.57
N LYS A 138 -14.79 9.21 -0.60
CA LYS A 138 -15.76 8.88 -1.67
C LYS A 138 -15.40 9.43 -3.05
N ASP A 139 -14.51 10.40 -3.11
CA ASP A 139 -14.00 11.05 -4.34
C ASP A 139 -13.28 10.07 -5.28
N TRP A 140 -12.77 8.95 -4.77
CA TRP A 140 -12.00 7.95 -5.53
C TRP A 140 -12.86 6.89 -6.19
N LEU A 141 -14.14 6.80 -5.82
CA LEU A 141 -15.11 5.86 -6.39
C LEU A 141 -15.79 6.41 -7.64
N GLN A 142 -15.50 7.66 -8.01
CA GLN A 142 -16.01 8.24 -9.24
C GLN A 142 -15.14 7.77 -10.42
N PRO A 143 -15.73 7.22 -11.49
CA PRO A 143 -14.98 6.92 -12.71
C PRO A 143 -14.26 8.18 -13.19
N GLY A 144 -13.01 8.02 -13.61
CA GLY A 144 -12.25 9.12 -14.19
C GLY A 144 -12.90 9.58 -15.50
N PRO A 145 -12.66 10.82 -15.94
CA PRO A 145 -13.08 11.26 -17.26
C PRO A 145 -12.36 10.40 -18.32
N GLY A 146 -13.04 9.36 -18.80
CA GLY A 146 -12.49 8.34 -19.71
C GLY A 146 -13.03 6.92 -19.52
N ASP A 147 -13.62 6.60 -18.35
CA ASP A 147 -14.05 5.23 -18.02
C ASP A 147 -15.46 4.86 -18.52
N ALA A 148 -16.05 5.65 -19.43
CA ALA A 148 -17.33 5.30 -20.03
C ALA A 148 -17.15 4.07 -20.94
N PRO A 149 -17.91 2.97 -20.73
CA PRO A 149 -17.83 1.81 -21.62
C PRO A 149 -18.26 2.23 -23.03
N ALA A 150 -17.46 1.86 -24.03
CA ALA A 150 -17.79 2.09 -25.43
C ALA A 150 -19.16 1.47 -25.75
N PRO A 151 -20.05 2.16 -26.50
CA PRO A 151 -21.35 1.63 -26.82
C PRO A 151 -21.19 0.35 -27.65
N LEU A 152 -21.92 -0.71 -27.26
CA LEU A 152 -22.06 -1.91 -28.06
C LEU A 152 -22.78 -1.53 -29.35
N VAL A 153 -22.04 -1.55 -30.47
CA VAL A 153 -22.59 -1.39 -31.81
C VAL A 153 -23.39 -2.67 -32.13
N GLY A 154 -24.69 -2.50 -32.32
CA GLY A 154 -25.60 -3.52 -32.87
C GLY A 154 -25.79 -3.32 -34.38
#